data_AF-A0A8T0UPW9-F1
#
_entry.id   AF-A0A8T0UPW9-F1
#
_cell.length_a   1.000
_cell.length_b   1.000
_cell.length_c   1.000
_cell.angle_alpha   90.00
_cell.angle_beta   90.00
_cell.angle_gamma   90.00
#
_symmetry.space_group_name_H-M   'P 1'
#
loop_
_entity.id
_entity.type
_entity.pdbx_description
1 polymer ?
#
loop_
_entity_poly.entity_id
_entity_poly.type
_entity_poly.pdbx_seq_one_letter_code
_entity_poly.pdbx_strand_id
1 'polypeptide(L)'
;MGRKRKIHEMGARPARPETGPLGFPHLVPVSHLHNLSRSCRRRSSRRIPTPVAAMVKYSREPNNPTKSAKAMGRDLRVHFKNTRETAFALRKLPLTKAKRYLEDVIAHKQAIPFRRYCGGVGRTAQAKSRHSNGQGRWPVKSARFILDLLKNAESNAEVKGLDVDTLYVSHIQVNQAQKQRRRTYRAHGRINPYMSSPCHIELILSEKEEPVKKEAESQIATRKA
;
A
#
# COMPACT_ATOMS: atom_id res chain seq x y z
N MET A 1 -40.96 -28.39 33.11
CA MET A 1 -41.57 -27.04 33.16
C MET A 1 -40.75 -26.07 32.32
N GLY A 2 -41.15 -25.89 31.07
CA GLY A 2 -40.45 -25.03 30.10
C GLY A 2 -40.89 -23.57 30.19
N ARG A 3 -39.93 -22.64 30.13
CA ARG A 3 -40.20 -21.22 29.88
C ARG A 3 -39.71 -20.87 28.47
N LYS A 4 -40.59 -21.07 27.49
CA LYS A 4 -40.45 -20.52 26.14
C LYS A 4 -40.46 -18.99 26.23
N ARG A 5 -39.35 -18.33 25.92
CA ARG A 5 -39.33 -16.87 25.72
C ARG A 5 -39.94 -16.60 24.34
N LYS A 6 -41.14 -16.01 24.33
CA LYS A 6 -41.77 -15.43 23.14
C LYS A 6 -40.82 -14.37 22.57
N ILE A 7 -40.32 -14.63 21.38
CA ILE A 7 -39.69 -13.61 20.53
C ILE A 7 -40.87 -12.85 19.93
N HIS A 8 -41.08 -11.61 20.37
CA HIS A 8 -42.02 -10.71 19.71
C HIS A 8 -41.39 -10.26 18.40
N GLU A 9 -41.98 -10.68 17.29
CA GLU A 9 -41.82 -10.08 15.97
C GLU A 9 -42.15 -8.58 16.08
N MET A 10 -41.12 -7.74 16.03
CA MET A 10 -41.27 -6.31 15.77
C MET A 10 -41.27 -6.14 14.26
N GLY A 11 -42.45 -5.82 13.73
CA GLY A 11 -42.76 -5.70 12.31
C GLY A 11 -41.84 -4.76 11.55
N ALA A 12 -41.62 -5.14 10.29
CA ALA A 12 -40.99 -4.33 9.26
C ALA A 12 -41.68 -2.96 9.15
N ARG A 13 -40.88 -1.89 9.13
CA ARG A 13 -41.39 -0.53 8.85
C ARG A 13 -41.75 -0.44 7.36
N PRO A 14 -42.92 0.12 6.99
CA PRO A 14 -43.32 0.27 5.60
C PRO A 14 -42.44 1.29 4.86
N ALA A 15 -42.17 0.99 3.59
CA ALA A 15 -41.46 1.86 2.65
C ALA A 15 -42.20 3.18 2.45
N ARG A 16 -41.45 4.29 2.34
CA ARG A 16 -42.00 5.61 2.03
C ARG A 16 -42.44 5.66 0.55
N PRO A 17 -43.56 6.33 0.22
CA PRO A 17 -44.03 6.44 -1.15
C PRO A 17 -43.14 7.38 -1.98
N GLU A 18 -42.93 6.98 -3.24
CA GLU A 18 -42.19 7.75 -4.25
C GLU A 18 -42.94 9.05 -4.60
N THR A 19 -42.26 10.18 -4.45
CA THR A 19 -42.74 11.47 -4.95
C THR A 19 -42.45 11.57 -6.44
N GLY A 20 -43.50 11.65 -7.26
CA GLY A 20 -43.43 11.80 -8.70
C GLY A 20 -42.81 13.12 -9.18
N PRO A 21 -42.50 13.22 -10.50
CA PRO A 21 -41.75 14.34 -11.06
C PRO A 21 -42.65 15.59 -11.23
N LEU A 22 -42.23 16.70 -10.64
CA LEU A 22 -42.84 18.01 -10.85
C LEU A 22 -42.48 18.52 -12.26
N GLY A 23 -43.52 18.95 -12.97
CA GLY A 23 -43.50 19.29 -14.39
C GLY A 23 -42.66 20.52 -14.78
N PHE A 24 -42.20 20.47 -16.02
CA PHE A 24 -41.64 21.57 -16.79
C PHE A 24 -42.68 22.68 -17.03
N PRO A 25 -42.24 23.96 -17.05
CA PRO A 25 -42.90 24.96 -17.87
C PRO A 25 -41.97 25.49 -18.98
N HIS A 26 -42.43 25.26 -20.21
CA HIS A 26 -42.42 26.15 -21.38
C HIS A 26 -41.19 27.02 -21.72
N LEU A 27 -40.61 26.69 -22.87
CA LEU A 27 -39.88 27.57 -23.78
C LEU A 27 -40.74 28.74 -24.26
N VAL A 28 -40.15 29.95 -24.28
CA VAL A 28 -40.42 30.96 -25.33
C VAL A 28 -39.10 31.67 -25.69
N PRO A 29 -38.74 31.80 -26.98
CA PRO A 29 -37.49 32.41 -27.43
C PRO A 29 -37.69 33.86 -27.91
N VAL A 30 -36.75 34.77 -27.64
CA VAL A 30 -36.56 35.96 -28.49
C VAL A 30 -35.07 36.34 -28.56
N SER A 31 -34.53 36.12 -29.75
CA SER A 31 -33.29 36.65 -30.33
C SER A 31 -33.28 38.19 -30.49
N HIS A 32 -32.09 38.76 -30.70
CA HIS A 32 -31.74 40.15 -31.11
C HIS A 32 -31.31 41.04 -29.91
N LEU A 33 -30.10 41.60 -29.80
CA LEU A 33 -29.15 42.11 -30.79
C LEU A 33 -27.79 42.49 -30.15
N HIS A 34 -26.77 42.54 -31.02
CA HIS A 34 -25.56 43.40 -31.01
C HIS A 34 -24.34 43.10 -30.11
N ASN A 35 -23.32 42.56 -30.79
CA ASN A 35 -21.97 43.13 -30.98
C ASN A 35 -21.31 43.86 -29.81
N LEU A 36 -20.30 43.22 -29.23
CA LEU A 36 -19.03 43.87 -28.90
C LEU A 36 -17.87 42.88 -29.03
N SER A 37 -17.14 43.04 -30.13
CA SER A 37 -15.79 42.54 -30.36
C SER A 37 -14.87 42.91 -29.19
N ARG A 38 -14.36 41.89 -28.47
CA ARG A 38 -13.10 42.01 -27.72
C ARG A 38 -12.19 40.87 -28.13
N SER A 39 -11.19 41.24 -28.91
CA SER A 39 -10.05 40.40 -29.32
C SER A 39 -9.22 40.02 -28.09
N CYS A 40 -9.62 38.99 -27.37
CA CYS A 40 -8.74 38.36 -26.39
C CYS A 40 -7.81 37.42 -27.17
N ARG A 41 -6.59 37.93 -27.46
CA ARG A 41 -5.50 37.14 -28.04
C ARG A 41 -5.44 35.79 -27.33
N ARG A 42 -5.57 34.70 -28.10
CA ARG A 42 -5.14 33.35 -27.73
C ARG A 42 -3.69 33.44 -27.24
N ARG A 43 -3.49 33.65 -25.94
CA ARG A 43 -2.24 33.32 -25.27
C ARG A 43 -2.21 31.81 -25.32
N SER A 44 -1.47 31.27 -26.28
CA SER A 44 -1.12 29.86 -26.22
C SER A 44 -0.50 29.65 -24.85
N SER A 45 -1.23 28.96 -23.97
CA SER A 45 -0.63 28.45 -22.76
C SER A 45 0.41 27.46 -23.26
N ARG A 46 1.65 27.92 -23.44
CA ARG A 46 2.80 27.04 -23.37
C ARG A 46 2.60 26.33 -22.04
N ARG A 47 2.10 25.10 -22.10
CA ARG A 47 2.07 24.22 -20.94
C ARG A 47 3.51 24.20 -20.48
N ILE A 48 3.79 24.88 -19.38
CA ILE A 48 5.05 24.73 -18.69
C ILE A 48 5.16 23.21 -18.49
N PRO A 49 6.20 22.54 -19.03
CA PRO A 49 6.38 21.14 -18.73
C PRO A 49 6.50 21.07 -17.21
N THR A 50 5.47 20.54 -16.55
CA THR A 50 5.54 20.26 -15.12
C THR A 50 6.79 19.40 -14.94
N PRO A 51 7.75 19.80 -14.10
CA PRO A 51 8.92 18.97 -13.88
C PRO A 51 8.40 17.60 -13.44
N VAL A 52 8.76 16.57 -14.22
CA VAL A 52 8.56 15.17 -13.89
C VAL A 52 8.77 15.01 -12.40
N ALA A 53 7.69 14.64 -11.70
CA ALA A 53 7.60 14.66 -10.25
C ALA A 53 8.90 14.19 -9.61
N ALA A 54 9.61 15.11 -8.94
CA ALA A 54 10.93 14.84 -8.37
C ALA A 54 10.83 13.61 -7.46
N MET A 55 11.41 12.50 -7.92
CA MET A 55 11.39 11.24 -7.18
C MET A 55 12.12 11.46 -5.86
N VAL A 56 11.44 11.09 -4.80
CA VAL A 56 11.85 11.26 -3.42
C VAL A 56 13.15 10.50 -3.17
N LYS A 57 14.06 11.08 -2.38
CA LYS A 57 15.28 10.38 -1.97
C LYS A 57 14.93 9.08 -1.24
N TYR A 58 15.39 7.95 -1.80
CA TYR A 58 15.26 6.63 -1.18
C TYR A 58 16.31 6.47 -0.07
N SER A 59 16.02 5.63 0.92
CA SER A 59 16.99 5.31 1.98
C SER A 59 18.15 4.46 1.45
N ARG A 60 17.88 3.63 0.44
CA ARG A 60 18.87 2.74 -0.18
C ARG A 60 18.69 2.77 -1.68
N GLU A 61 19.80 2.83 -2.40
CA GLU A 61 19.79 2.75 -3.85
C GLU A 61 20.00 1.31 -4.33
N PRO A 62 19.39 0.91 -5.46
CA PRO A 62 19.68 -0.36 -6.10
C PRO A 62 21.10 -0.34 -6.66
N ASN A 63 21.77 -1.48 -6.65
CA ASN A 63 23.10 -1.63 -7.26
C ASN A 63 23.05 -1.26 -8.76
N ASN A 64 22.02 -1.72 -9.46
CA ASN A 64 21.81 -1.48 -10.89
C ASN A 64 20.47 -0.72 -11.07
N PRO A 65 20.47 0.61 -11.29
CA PRO A 65 19.25 1.40 -11.39
C PRO A 65 18.43 1.11 -12.65
N THR A 66 19.08 0.65 -13.72
CA THR A 66 18.44 0.26 -14.98
C THR A 66 17.63 -1.03 -14.80
N LYS A 67 18.22 -2.04 -14.15
CA LYS A 67 17.60 -3.35 -13.87
C LYS A 67 16.72 -3.38 -12.62
N SER A 68 16.23 -2.22 -12.18
CA SER A 68 15.45 -2.11 -10.96
C SER A 68 14.28 -1.15 -11.11
N ALA A 69 13.12 -1.51 -10.58
CA ALA A 69 11.96 -0.65 -10.49
C ALA A 69 11.79 -0.12 -9.05
N LYS A 70 11.39 1.15 -8.92
CA LYS A 70 11.22 1.84 -7.64
C LYS A 70 9.74 2.20 -7.46
N ALA A 71 9.22 2.02 -6.26
CA ALA A 71 7.90 2.52 -5.85
C ALA A 71 7.95 3.04 -4.41
N MET A 72 7.12 4.03 -4.10
CA MET A 72 7.04 4.60 -2.76
C MET A 72 5.60 4.99 -2.44
N GLY A 73 5.15 4.63 -1.23
CA GLY A 73 3.92 5.15 -0.63
C GLY A 73 4.26 6.14 0.46
N ARG A 74 3.67 7.34 0.42
CA ARG A 74 3.90 8.41 1.41
C ARG A 74 2.68 8.63 2.30
N ASP A 75 2.94 8.97 3.56
CA ASP A 75 1.91 9.35 4.55
C ASP A 75 0.73 8.38 4.62
N LEU A 76 1.01 7.09 4.42
CA LEU A 76 -0.02 6.07 4.40
C LEU A 76 -0.59 5.89 5.81
N ARG A 77 -1.91 6.07 5.94
CA ARG A 77 -2.62 5.93 7.22
C ARG A 77 -2.87 4.46 7.57
N VAL A 78 -1.79 3.74 7.81
CA VAL A 78 -1.76 2.33 8.23
C VAL A 78 -0.96 2.16 9.51
N HIS A 79 -1.13 1.04 10.21
CA HIS A 79 -0.43 0.81 11.47
C HIS A 79 1.03 0.44 11.20
N PHE A 80 1.96 1.38 11.43
CA PHE A 80 3.40 1.22 11.17
C PHE A 80 3.96 -0.15 11.59
N LYS A 81 3.69 -0.60 12.83
CA LYS A 81 4.24 -1.86 13.34
C LYS A 81 3.78 -3.07 12.51
N ASN A 82 2.51 -3.08 12.08
CA ASN A 82 1.96 -4.19 11.31
C ASN A 82 2.51 -4.18 9.89
N THR A 83 2.60 -3.00 9.29
CA THR A 83 3.16 -2.81 7.94
C THR A 83 4.63 -3.23 7.91
N ARG A 84 5.42 -2.92 8.95
CA ARG A 84 6.83 -3.34 9.05
C ARG A 84 7.00 -4.86 9.07
N GLU A 85 6.19 -5.57 9.86
CA GLU A 85 6.25 -7.05 9.88
C GLU A 85 5.79 -7.64 8.54
N THR A 86 4.76 -7.05 7.92
CA THR A 86 4.29 -7.45 6.59
C THR A 86 5.37 -7.28 5.54
N ALA A 87 6.01 -6.12 5.50
CA ALA A 87 7.09 -5.81 4.58
C ALA A 87 8.29 -6.76 4.77
N PHE A 88 8.64 -7.06 6.02
CA PHE A 88 9.73 -7.99 6.30
C PHE A 88 9.46 -9.40 5.76
N ALA A 89 8.20 -9.87 5.82
CA ALA A 89 7.82 -11.18 5.30
C ALA A 89 7.88 -11.28 3.76
N LEU A 90 7.82 -10.15 3.05
CA LEU A 90 7.87 -10.10 1.59
C LEU A 90 9.29 -10.01 1.01
N ARG A 91 10.30 -9.77 1.85
CA ARG A 91 11.69 -9.62 1.40
C ARG A 91 12.16 -10.88 0.68
N LYS A 92 12.84 -10.68 -0.45
CA LYS A 92 13.44 -11.75 -1.28
C LYS A 92 12.43 -12.73 -1.89
N LEU A 93 11.13 -12.39 -1.90
CA LEU A 93 10.14 -13.18 -2.62
C LEU A 93 10.05 -12.71 -4.08
N PRO A 94 9.77 -13.64 -5.02
CA PRO A 94 9.40 -13.26 -6.38
C PRO A 94 8.05 -12.54 -6.38
N LEU A 95 7.85 -11.65 -7.35
CA LEU A 95 6.69 -10.74 -7.39
C LEU A 95 5.34 -11.47 -7.41
N THR A 96 5.24 -12.52 -8.23
CA THR A 96 4.03 -13.36 -8.35
C THR A 96 3.67 -14.04 -7.03
N LYS A 97 4.65 -14.60 -6.32
CA LYS A 97 4.45 -15.22 -5.00
C LYS A 97 4.11 -14.18 -3.93
N ALA A 98 4.72 -13.00 -3.99
CA ALA A 98 4.44 -11.92 -3.05
C ALA A 98 2.98 -11.46 -3.14
N LYS A 99 2.44 -11.29 -4.35
CA LYS A 99 1.02 -10.95 -4.58
C LYS A 99 0.08 -12.01 -4.02
N ARG A 100 0.26 -13.28 -4.43
CA ARG A 100 -0.54 -14.41 -3.95
C ARG A 100 -0.52 -14.51 -2.42
N TYR A 101 0.66 -14.32 -1.83
CA TYR A 101 0.80 -14.37 -0.39
C TYR A 101 0.00 -13.26 0.33
N LEU A 102 -0.03 -12.04 -0.21
CA LEU A 102 -0.83 -10.95 0.35
C LEU A 102 -2.34 -11.17 0.18
N GLU A 103 -2.77 -11.75 -0.93
CA GLU A 103 -4.17 -12.14 -1.15
C GLU A 103 -4.60 -13.22 -0.14
N ASP A 104 -3.74 -14.22 0.10
CA ASP A 104 -3.97 -15.24 1.12
C ASP A 104 -4.05 -14.67 2.53
N VAL A 105 -3.27 -13.62 2.83
CA VAL A 105 -3.36 -12.91 4.12
C VAL A 105 -4.70 -12.19 4.26
N ILE A 106 -5.19 -11.57 3.19
CA ILE A 106 -6.51 -10.91 3.18
C ILE A 106 -7.62 -11.95 3.38
N ALA A 107 -7.48 -13.12 2.77
CA ALA A 107 -8.37 -14.26 2.91
C ALA A 107 -8.17 -15.06 4.22
N HIS A 108 -7.23 -14.65 5.08
CA HIS A 108 -6.87 -15.32 6.34
C HIS A 108 -6.35 -16.76 6.20
N LYS A 109 -5.93 -17.16 4.99
CA LYS A 109 -5.34 -18.49 4.73
C LYS A 109 -3.91 -18.60 5.24
N GLN A 110 -3.15 -17.50 5.19
CA GLN A 110 -1.78 -17.46 5.69
C GLN A 110 -1.55 -16.27 6.62
N ALA A 111 -0.89 -16.51 7.74
CA ALA A 111 -0.57 -15.47 8.71
C ALA A 111 0.79 -14.82 8.44
N ILE A 112 0.89 -13.53 8.78
CA ILE A 112 2.14 -12.79 8.81
C ILE A 112 2.82 -13.03 10.16
N PRO A 113 4.07 -13.52 10.18
CA PRO A 113 4.81 -13.70 11.43
C PRO A 113 5.22 -12.35 12.01
N PHE A 114 4.99 -12.15 13.32
CA PHE A 114 5.44 -10.97 14.04
C PHE A 114 6.75 -11.32 14.76
N ARG A 115 7.85 -10.64 14.40
CA ARG A 115 9.20 -10.93 14.95
C ARG A 115 9.65 -9.91 15.97
N ARG A 116 9.43 -8.61 15.72
CA ARG A 116 9.88 -7.52 16.62
C ARG A 116 8.75 -7.01 17.51
N TYR A 117 7.57 -6.80 16.94
CA TYR A 117 6.45 -6.20 17.67
C TYR A 117 5.54 -7.26 18.28
N CYS A 118 6.04 -7.89 19.35
CA CYS A 118 5.48 -9.12 19.93
C CYS A 118 4.62 -8.92 21.20
N GLY A 119 4.52 -7.69 21.72
CA GLY A 119 3.80 -7.40 22.97
C GLY A 119 2.29 -7.63 22.86
N GLY A 120 1.79 -8.69 23.52
CA GLY A 120 0.36 -9.02 23.56
C GLY A 120 -0.21 -9.57 22.25
N VAL A 121 0.63 -10.07 21.34
CA VAL A 121 0.16 -10.65 20.07
C VAL A 121 -0.21 -12.12 20.26
N GLY A 122 -1.38 -12.50 19.76
CA GLY A 122 -1.85 -13.89 19.74
C GLY A 122 -0.92 -14.83 18.96
N ARG A 123 -0.95 -16.11 19.33
CA ARG A 123 -0.18 -17.18 18.69
C ARG A 123 -1.07 -17.94 17.70
N THR A 124 -0.50 -18.32 16.56
CA THR A 124 -1.23 -19.05 15.50
C THR A 124 -0.38 -20.20 14.99
N ALA A 125 -0.99 -21.36 14.74
CA ALA A 125 -0.28 -22.52 14.19
C ALA A 125 0.41 -22.22 12.84
N GLN A 126 -0.24 -21.45 11.97
CA GLN A 126 0.29 -20.99 10.69
C GLN A 126 1.61 -20.20 10.81
N ALA A 127 1.84 -19.51 11.92
CA ALA A 127 3.05 -18.73 12.14
C ALA A 127 4.24 -19.61 12.60
N LYS A 128 3.98 -20.81 13.14
CA LYS A 128 5.02 -21.72 13.64
C LYS A 128 5.98 -22.18 12.54
N SER A 129 5.48 -22.41 11.33
CA SER A 129 6.30 -22.84 10.18
C SER A 129 7.31 -21.78 9.73
N ARG A 130 7.04 -20.50 10.01
CA ARG A 130 7.89 -19.38 9.58
C ARG A 130 8.74 -18.77 10.69
N HIS A 131 8.33 -18.94 11.95
CA HIS A 131 9.07 -18.39 13.08
C HIS A 131 8.83 -19.16 14.38
N SER A 132 9.91 -19.46 15.09
CA SER A 132 9.95 -20.14 16.38
C SER A 132 9.03 -19.54 17.46
N ASN A 133 8.83 -18.22 17.48
CA ASN A 133 7.99 -17.57 18.49
C ASN A 133 6.48 -17.88 18.32
N GLY A 134 6.06 -18.36 17.15
CA GLY A 134 4.67 -18.77 16.87
C GLY A 134 3.64 -17.63 16.90
N GLN A 135 4.07 -16.37 17.03
CA GLN A 135 3.20 -15.20 17.01
C GLN A 135 2.95 -14.71 15.58
N GLY A 136 1.68 -14.49 15.25
CA GLY A 136 1.30 -14.03 13.91
C GLY A 136 -0.12 -13.50 13.87
N ARG A 137 -0.39 -12.63 12.89
CA ARG A 137 -1.71 -12.00 12.65
C ARG A 137 -1.96 -11.83 11.15
N TRP A 138 -3.18 -11.42 10.82
CA TRP A 138 -3.60 -11.04 9.46
C TRP A 138 -3.89 -9.53 9.37
N PRO A 139 -2.86 -8.67 9.19
CA PRO A 139 -3.04 -7.24 9.06
C PRO A 139 -3.60 -6.87 7.66
N VAL A 140 -4.92 -7.07 7.47
CA VAL A 140 -5.63 -6.87 6.19
C VAL A 140 -5.39 -5.47 5.59
N LYS A 141 -5.47 -4.41 6.40
CA LYS A 141 -5.26 -3.04 5.92
C LYS A 141 -3.85 -2.85 5.36
N SER A 142 -2.83 -3.27 6.10
CA SER A 142 -1.43 -3.14 5.65
C SER A 142 -1.16 -3.99 4.40
N ALA A 143 -1.74 -5.19 4.32
CA ALA A 143 -1.60 -6.07 3.15
C ALA A 143 -2.16 -5.43 1.88
N ARG A 144 -3.35 -4.82 1.94
CA ARG A 144 -3.96 -4.11 0.79
C ARG A 144 -3.07 -2.98 0.27
N PHE A 145 -2.60 -2.09 1.15
CA PHE A 145 -1.73 -0.98 0.73
C PHE A 145 -0.40 -1.46 0.11
N ILE A 146 0.18 -2.56 0.61
CA ILE A 146 1.42 -3.10 0.02
C ILE A 146 1.12 -3.78 -1.33
N LEU A 147 -0.02 -4.44 -1.48
CA LEU A 147 -0.45 -5.03 -2.74
C LEU A 147 -0.63 -3.96 -3.83
N ASP A 148 -1.23 -2.82 -3.48
CA ASP A 148 -1.36 -1.68 -4.40
C ASP A 148 0.02 -1.10 -4.77
N LEU A 149 0.96 -1.03 -3.82
CA LEU A 149 2.34 -0.61 -4.10
C LEU A 149 3.09 -1.59 -5.02
N LEU A 150 2.86 -2.89 -4.89
CA LEU A 150 3.46 -3.90 -5.76
C LEU A 150 2.91 -3.79 -7.19
N LYS A 151 1.61 -3.54 -7.37
CA LYS A 151 1.01 -3.28 -8.69
C LYS A 151 1.60 -2.03 -9.34
N ASN A 152 1.77 -0.96 -8.56
CA ASN A 152 2.42 0.25 -9.05
C ASN A 152 3.91 0.00 -9.44
N ALA A 153 4.62 -0.80 -8.65
CA ALA A 153 6.01 -1.16 -8.94
C ALA A 153 6.16 -2.03 -10.20
N GLU A 154 5.19 -2.91 -10.46
CA GLU A 154 5.09 -3.70 -11.69
C GLU A 154 4.85 -2.81 -12.91
N SER A 155 3.87 -1.90 -12.87
CA SER A 155 3.66 -0.94 -13.96
C SER A 155 4.91 -0.08 -14.23
N ASN A 156 5.65 0.30 -13.19
CA ASN A 156 6.93 1.00 -13.35
C ASN A 156 8.03 0.11 -13.98
N ALA A 157 7.98 -1.20 -13.77
CA ALA A 157 8.91 -2.15 -14.38
C ALA A 157 8.60 -2.37 -15.86
N GLU A 158 7.32 -2.48 -16.21
CA GLU A 158 6.83 -2.58 -17.59
C GLU A 158 7.24 -1.35 -18.41
N VAL A 159 7.09 -0.14 -17.84
CA VAL A 159 7.52 1.12 -18.48
C VAL A 159 9.04 1.15 -18.71
N LYS A 160 9.82 0.45 -17.89
CA LYS A 160 11.27 0.29 -18.06
C LYS A 160 11.66 -0.83 -19.02
N GLY A 161 10.70 -1.63 -19.49
CA GLY A 161 10.94 -2.80 -20.34
C GLY A 161 11.63 -3.96 -19.59
N LEU A 162 11.47 -4.04 -18.27
CA LEU A 162 11.97 -5.17 -17.48
C LEU A 162 10.96 -6.32 -17.57
N ASP A 163 11.46 -7.55 -17.59
CA ASP A 163 10.60 -8.73 -17.55
C ASP A 163 9.95 -8.88 -16.16
N VAL A 164 8.62 -9.00 -16.11
CA VAL A 164 7.84 -8.98 -14.87
C VAL A 164 7.98 -10.28 -14.07
N ASP A 165 8.21 -11.40 -14.75
CA ASP A 165 8.21 -12.72 -14.14
C ASP A 165 9.50 -13.04 -13.39
N THR A 166 10.62 -12.50 -13.85
CA THR A 166 11.95 -12.64 -13.22
C THR A 166 12.17 -11.68 -12.04
N LEU A 167 11.29 -10.70 -11.82
CA LEU A 167 11.44 -9.71 -10.76
C LEU A 167 11.21 -10.31 -9.37
N TYR A 168 12.01 -9.83 -8.42
CA TYR A 168 11.84 -10.12 -7.01
C TYR A 168 11.97 -8.86 -6.15
N VAL A 169 11.43 -8.92 -4.94
CA VAL A 169 11.52 -7.82 -3.96
C VAL A 169 12.92 -7.82 -3.35
N SER A 170 13.79 -6.97 -3.90
CA SER A 170 15.17 -6.81 -3.45
C SER A 170 15.24 -6.08 -2.10
N HIS A 171 14.60 -4.92 -2.03
CA HIS A 171 14.55 -4.10 -0.82
C HIS A 171 13.15 -3.60 -0.56
N ILE A 172 12.75 -3.64 0.70
CA ILE A 172 11.54 -3.02 1.19
C ILE A 172 11.81 -2.48 2.57
N GLN A 173 11.42 -1.24 2.79
CA GLN A 173 11.60 -0.57 4.05
C GLN A 173 10.35 0.25 4.39
N VAL A 174 10.08 0.31 5.68
CA VAL A 174 8.93 1.01 6.23
C VAL A 174 9.45 1.94 7.30
N ASN A 175 9.26 3.24 7.09
CA ASN A 175 9.67 4.30 8.00
C ASN A 175 8.44 4.93 8.66
N GLN A 176 8.57 5.38 9.90
CA GLN A 176 7.50 6.12 10.56
C GLN A 176 7.35 7.49 9.91
N ALA A 177 6.12 7.85 9.57
CA ALA A 177 5.78 9.19 9.11
C ALA A 177 5.32 10.06 10.30
N GLN A 178 5.06 11.35 10.03
CA GLN A 178 4.61 12.28 11.06
C GLN A 178 3.29 11.79 11.70
N LYS A 179 3.27 11.72 13.04
CA LYS A 179 2.07 11.27 13.77
C LYS A 179 0.96 12.31 13.65
N GLN A 180 -0.24 11.86 13.24
CA GLN A 180 -1.42 12.72 13.25
C GLN A 180 -1.90 12.89 14.68
N ARG A 181 -2.04 14.15 15.10
CA ARG A 181 -2.43 14.49 16.47
C ARG A 181 -3.96 14.48 16.62
N ARG A 182 -4.46 13.73 17.61
CA ARG A 182 -5.82 13.84 18.15
C ARG A 182 -5.73 13.74 19.68
N ARG A 183 -6.64 14.41 20.37
CA ARG A 183 -6.79 14.37 21.83
C ARG A 183 -7.94 13.45 22.21
N THR A 184 -7.86 12.83 23.38
CA THR A 184 -8.92 12.01 23.94
C THR A 184 -9.08 12.35 25.41
N TYR A 185 -10.28 12.76 25.77
CA TYR A 185 -10.66 13.03 27.14
C TYR A 185 -10.83 11.71 27.91
N ARG A 186 -10.38 11.71 29.16
CA ARG A 186 -10.43 10.56 30.07
C ARG A 186 -11.05 10.99 31.38
N ALA A 187 -11.40 10.00 32.20
CA ALA A 187 -11.94 10.23 33.54
C ALA A 187 -11.03 11.15 34.37
N HIS A 188 -11.66 11.91 35.27
CA HIS A 188 -11.05 12.93 36.13
C HIS A 188 -10.38 14.08 35.37
N GLY A 189 -10.98 14.53 34.25
CA GLY A 189 -10.50 15.70 33.50
C GLY A 189 -9.15 15.51 32.80
N ARG A 190 -8.62 14.27 32.72
CA ARG A 190 -7.33 13.98 32.09
C ARG A 190 -7.42 14.04 30.56
N ILE A 191 -6.38 14.54 29.90
CA ILE A 191 -6.28 14.61 28.44
C ILE A 191 -5.10 13.77 27.97
N ASN A 192 -5.39 12.67 27.24
CA ASN A 192 -4.38 11.80 26.67
C ASN A 192 -4.31 11.95 25.14
N PRO A 193 -3.15 11.72 24.53
CA PRO A 193 -3.03 11.67 23.08
C PRO A 193 -3.55 10.35 22.51
N TYR A 194 -4.33 10.44 21.42
CA TYR A 194 -4.67 9.28 20.58
C TYR A 194 -4.21 9.55 19.15
N MET A 195 -2.92 9.27 18.92
CA MET A 195 -2.26 9.59 17.65
C MET A 195 -2.30 8.41 16.70
N SER A 196 -2.49 8.66 15.40
CA SER A 196 -2.20 7.65 14.39
C SER A 196 -0.73 7.72 14.00
N SER A 197 -0.14 6.56 13.73
CA SER A 197 1.25 6.43 13.26
C SER A 197 1.26 6.03 11.79
N PRO A 198 1.11 6.99 10.84
CA PRO A 198 1.24 6.71 9.42
C PRO A 198 2.67 6.27 9.09
N CYS A 199 2.86 5.75 7.88
CA CYS A 199 4.19 5.30 7.43
C CYS A 199 4.49 5.68 5.99
N HIS A 200 5.79 5.83 5.72
CA HIS A 200 6.35 5.80 4.37
C HIS A 200 6.83 4.39 4.08
N ILE A 201 6.46 3.85 2.92
CA ILE A 201 6.91 2.54 2.45
C ILE A 201 7.72 2.78 1.20
N GLU A 202 8.94 2.28 1.16
CA GLU A 202 9.79 2.27 -0.02
C GLU A 202 10.03 0.83 -0.48
N LEU A 203 9.95 0.63 -1.79
CA LEU A 203 10.05 -0.69 -2.41
C LEU A 203 10.95 -0.60 -3.64
N ILE A 204 11.82 -1.59 -3.77
CA ILE A 204 12.73 -1.77 -4.90
C ILE A 204 12.57 -3.20 -5.39
N LEU A 205 12.15 -3.33 -6.64
CA LEU A 205 12.22 -4.57 -7.40
C LEU A 205 13.54 -4.60 -8.15
N SER A 206 14.17 -5.76 -8.19
CA SER A 206 15.35 -5.99 -9.03
C SER A 206 15.13 -7.27 -9.81
N GLU A 207 15.72 -7.30 -11.00
CA GLU A 207 15.81 -8.52 -11.80
C GLU A 207 16.78 -9.50 -11.15
N LYS A 208 16.47 -10.79 -11.19
CA LYS A 208 17.33 -11.82 -10.63
C LYS A 208 18.47 -12.10 -11.60
N GLU A 209 19.67 -11.66 -11.26
CA GLU A 209 20.87 -12.05 -11.99
C GLU A 209 21.14 -13.53 -11.75
N GLU A 210 21.26 -14.31 -12.83
CA GLU A 210 21.75 -15.68 -12.72
C GLU A 210 23.18 -15.64 -12.17
N PRO A 211 23.52 -16.50 -11.19
CA PRO A 211 24.86 -16.49 -10.62
C PRO A 211 25.86 -16.93 -11.70
N VAL A 212 26.62 -15.98 -12.21
CA VAL A 212 27.80 -16.27 -13.03
C VAL A 212 28.78 -17.04 -12.14
N LYS A 213 29.12 -18.27 -12.54
CA LYS A 213 30.13 -19.08 -11.84
C LYS A 213 31.43 -18.28 -11.80
N LYS A 214 31.91 -17.95 -10.61
CA LYS A 214 33.27 -17.40 -10.46
C LYS A 214 34.26 -18.42 -10.99
N GLU A 215 35.16 -17.98 -11.85
CA GLU A 215 36.32 -18.79 -12.24
C GLU A 215 37.16 -19.07 -10.99
N ALA A 216 37.65 -20.30 -10.84
CA ALA A 216 38.43 -20.71 -9.68
C ALA A 216 39.74 -19.92 -9.66
N GLU A 217 40.00 -19.18 -8.57
CA GLU A 217 41.28 -18.51 -8.35
C GLU A 217 42.40 -19.56 -8.37
N SER A 218 43.26 -19.50 -9.39
CA SER A 218 44.46 -20.33 -9.49
C SER A 218 45.36 -20.03 -8.30
N GLN A 219 45.58 -21.02 -7.43
CA GLN A 219 46.50 -20.89 -6.30
C GLN A 219 47.92 -20.63 -6.81
N ILE A 220 48.40 -19.40 -6.67
CA ILE A 220 49.80 -19.07 -6.90
C ILE A 220 50.58 -19.71 -5.74
N ALA A 221 51.29 -20.80 -6.05
CA ALA A 221 52.12 -21.53 -5.11
C ALA A 221 53.13 -20.57 -4.44
N THR A 222 53.18 -20.59 -3.10
CA THR A 222 54.21 -19.89 -2.33
C THR A 222 55.58 -20.45 -2.71
N ARG A 223 56.44 -19.60 -3.27
CA ARG A 223 57.85 -19.92 -3.48
C ARG A 223 58.50 -20.14 -2.10
N LYS A 224 58.96 -21.36 -1.85
CA LYS A 224 59.81 -21.68 -0.70
C LYS A 224 61.16 -20.98 -0.89
N ALA A 225 61.62 -20.29 0.15
CA ALA A 225 63.01 -19.88 0.32
C ALA A 225 63.81 -21.05 0.93
#